data_AF-A0A960A5D9-F1
#
_entry.id   AF-A0A960A5D9-F1
#
_cell.length_a   1.000
_cell.length_b   1.000
_cell.length_c   1.000
_cell.angle_alpha   90.00
_cell.angle_beta   90.00
_cell.angle_gamma   90.00
#
_symmetry.space_group_name_H-M   'P 1'
#
loop_
_entity.id
_entity.type
_entity.pdbx_description
1 polymer ?
#
loop_
_entity_poly.entity_id
_entity_poly.type
_entity_poly.pdbx_seq_one_letter_code
_entity_poly.pdbx_strand_id
1 'polypeptide(L)' 'MSVNLGMPAAPAPVLAPRRTTRQIKVGKVLVGGDAPISVQSMTTTKTTDINATLQQIAELTATGCDIVRVAVPSQD' A
#
# COMPACT_ATOMS: atom_id res chain seq x y z
N MET A 1 -31.52 -24.20 -8.48
CA MET A 1 -30.52 -23.56 -9.36
C MET A 1 -29.57 -22.76 -8.49
N SER A 2 -28.28 -23.07 -8.49
CA SER A 2 -27.26 -22.33 -7.75
C SER A 2 -26.86 -21.09 -8.55
N VAL A 3 -27.11 -19.90 -7.99
CA VAL A 3 -26.74 -18.62 -8.59
C VAL A 3 -25.24 -18.41 -8.37
N ASN A 4 -24.48 -18.23 -9.44
CA ASN A 4 -23.04 -17.95 -9.33
C ASN A 4 -22.84 -16.48 -8.94
N LEU A 5 -22.39 -16.23 -7.71
CA LEU A 5 -22.28 -14.91 -7.08
C LEU A 5 -21.08 -14.08 -7.57
N GLY A 6 -20.34 -14.53 -8.60
CA GLY A 6 -19.24 -13.76 -9.19
C GLY A 6 -18.12 -13.44 -8.19
N MET A 7 -17.77 -14.41 -7.34
CA MET A 7 -16.66 -14.24 -6.39
C MET A 7 -15.36 -13.94 -7.18
N PRO A 8 -14.58 -12.92 -6.78
CA PRO A 8 -13.35 -12.56 -7.47
C PRO A 8 -12.37 -13.73 -7.45
N ALA A 9 -11.68 -13.94 -8.56
CA ALA A 9 -10.67 -14.99 -8.68
C ALA A 9 -9.60 -14.82 -7.60
N ALA A 10 -9.16 -15.93 -7.01
CA ALA A 10 -8.06 -15.94 -6.06
C ALA A 10 -6.81 -15.27 -6.70
N PRO A 11 -5.98 -14.59 -5.89
CA PRO A 11 -4.78 -13.95 -6.41
C PRO A 11 -3.91 -14.97 -7.15
N ALA A 12 -3.29 -14.52 -8.24
CA ALA A 12 -2.44 -15.36 -9.08
C ALA A 12 -1.36 -16.06 -8.25
N PRO A 13 -1.00 -17.30 -8.59
CA PRO A 13 0.03 -18.04 -7.87
C PRO A 13 1.36 -17.27 -7.89
N VAL A 14 2.10 -17.37 -6.77
CA VAL A 14 3.44 -16.76 -6.65
C VAL A 14 4.37 -17.39 -7.69
N LEU A 15 4.87 -16.57 -8.62
CA LEU A 15 5.72 -17.03 -9.73
C LEU A 15 7.06 -17.61 -9.27
N ALA A 16 7.53 -17.19 -8.10
CA ALA A 16 8.76 -17.65 -7.46
C ALA A 16 8.69 -17.44 -5.95
N PRO A 17 9.46 -18.21 -5.14
CA PRO A 17 9.58 -17.96 -3.71
C PRO A 17 10.14 -16.56 -3.43
N ARG A 18 9.65 -15.90 -2.38
CA ARG A 18 10.14 -14.59 -1.96
C ARG A 18 11.62 -14.68 -1.54
N ARG A 19 12.46 -13.76 -2.00
CA ARG A 19 13.87 -13.68 -1.60
C ARG A 19 14.00 -13.41 -0.09
N THR A 20 14.85 -14.17 0.59
CA THR A 20 15.23 -13.91 1.99
C THR A 20 15.93 -12.56 2.10
N THR A 21 15.42 -11.69 2.97
CA THR A 21 15.95 -10.35 3.21
C THR A 21 15.96 -10.03 4.69
N ARG A 22 16.80 -9.08 5.11
CA ARG A 22 16.70 -8.48 6.44
C ARG A 22 15.32 -7.83 6.60
N GLN A 23 14.71 -7.98 7.78
CA GLN A 23 13.48 -7.27 8.12
C GLN A 23 13.79 -5.85 8.63
N ILE A 24 12.99 -4.87 8.23
CA ILE A 24 13.03 -3.49 8.71
C ILE A 24 11.64 -3.03 9.19
N LYS A 25 11.60 -1.95 9.96
CA LYS A 25 10.36 -1.29 10.37
C LYS A 25 10.20 0.05 9.64
N VAL A 26 9.04 0.28 9.05
CA VAL A 26 8.60 1.57 8.52
C VAL A 26 7.43 2.02 9.39
N GLY A 27 7.71 2.85 10.39
CA GLY A 27 6.76 3.11 11.47
C GLY A 27 6.35 1.82 12.17
N LYS A 28 5.08 1.43 12.05
CA LYS A 28 4.52 0.18 12.60
C LYS A 28 4.54 -1.00 11.62
N VAL A 29 4.83 -0.77 10.34
CA VAL A 29 4.79 -1.79 9.27
C VAL A 29 6.13 -2.52 9.19
N LEU A 30 6.11 -3.86 9.16
CA LEU A 30 7.28 -4.69 8.96
C LEU A 30 7.49 -4.95 7.46
N VAL A 31 8.72 -4.77 6.96
CA VAL A 31 9.05 -5.00 5.54
C VAL A 31 10.26 -5.94 5.44
N GLY A 32 10.16 -6.97 4.60
CA GLY A 32 11.19 -7.99 4.40
C GLY A 32 11.11 -9.18 5.37
N GLY A 33 12.05 -10.11 5.26
CA GLY A 33 12.06 -11.36 6.04
C GLY A 33 10.82 -12.21 5.79
N ASP A 34 10.11 -12.56 6.87
CA ASP A 34 8.86 -13.33 6.83
C ASP A 34 7.61 -12.45 6.96
N ALA A 35 7.75 -11.12 6.98
CA ALA A 35 6.60 -10.22 7.02
C ALA A 35 5.79 -10.30 5.72
N PRO A 36 4.45 -10.13 5.77
CA PRO A 36 3.61 -10.00 4.57
C PRO A 36 4.13 -8.95 3.59
N ILE A 37 3.75 -9.06 2.31
CA ILE A 37 4.05 -8.02 1.33
C ILE A 37 3.14 -6.82 1.61
N SER A 38 3.75 -5.72 2.07
CA SER A 38 3.03 -4.46 2.31
C SER A 38 2.63 -3.81 0.98
N VAL A 39 1.40 -3.32 0.89
CA VAL A 39 0.92 -2.50 -0.22
C VAL A 39 1.34 -1.05 0.00
N GLN A 40 1.93 -0.43 -1.02
CA GLN A 40 2.34 0.98 -0.96
C GLN A 40 1.72 1.76 -2.11
N SER A 41 1.48 3.05 -1.89
CA SER A 41 1.03 3.99 -2.91
C SER A 41 1.65 5.37 -2.71
N MET A 42 1.39 6.30 -3.62
CA MET A 42 1.91 7.67 -3.57
C MET A 42 0.77 8.67 -3.83
N THR A 43 0.77 9.78 -3.11
CA THR A 43 -0.17 10.88 -3.36
C THR A 43 0.15 11.59 -4.67
N THR A 44 -0.88 12.15 -5.31
CA THR A 44 -0.78 12.92 -6.55
C THR A 44 -1.11 14.40 -6.35
N THR A 45 -1.61 14.77 -5.17
CA THR A 45 -1.86 16.16 -4.77
C THR A 45 -0.56 16.96 -4.64
N LYS A 46 -0.66 18.28 -4.70
CA LYS A 46 0.45 19.16 -4.30
C LYS A 46 0.61 19.02 -2.79
N THR A 47 1.80 18.64 -2.34
CA THR A 47 2.06 18.38 -0.91
C THR A 47 1.75 19.56 0.00
N THR A 48 1.97 20.78 -0.48
CA THR A 48 1.64 22.02 0.24
C THR A 48 0.13 22.25 0.40
N ASP A 49 -0.71 21.58 -0.39
CA ASP A 49 -2.15 21.49 -0.14
C ASP A 49 -2.42 20.39 0.90
N ILE A 50 -2.41 20.82 2.16
CA ILE A 50 -2.54 19.94 3.33
C ILE A 50 -3.87 19.18 3.29
N ASN A 51 -4.98 19.87 3.02
CA ASN A 51 -6.31 19.27 3.08
C ASN A 51 -6.50 18.23 1.98
N ALA A 52 -6.13 18.56 0.73
CA ALA A 52 -6.23 17.62 -0.37
C ALA A 52 -5.34 16.39 -0.13
N THR A 53 -4.12 16.59 0.38
CA THR A 53 -3.18 15.50 0.64
C THR A 53 -3.65 14.59 1.77
N LEU A 54 -4.18 15.16 2.86
CA LEU A 54 -4.74 14.37 3.97
C LEU A 54 -5.97 13.57 3.53
N GLN A 55 -6.85 14.15 2.72
CA GLN A 55 -8.00 13.45 2.18
C GLN A 55 -7.57 12.25 1.32
N GLN A 56 -6.61 12.45 0.40
CA GLN A 56 -6.12 11.37 -0.44
C GLN A 56 -5.42 10.28 0.38
N ILE A 57 -4.66 10.64 1.43
CA ILE A 57 -4.07 9.66 2.36
C ILE A 57 -5.17 8.81 3.00
N ALA A 58 -6.24 9.44 3.49
CA ALA A 58 -7.36 8.72 4.11
C ALA A 58 -8.03 7.76 3.13
N GLU A 59 -8.25 8.18 1.89
CA GLU A 59 -8.79 7.33 0.81
C GLU A 59 -7.88 6.12 0.54
N LEU A 60 -6.57 6.34 0.38
CA LEU A 60 -5.60 5.26 0.16
C LEU A 60 -5.57 4.28 1.33
N THR A 61 -5.57 4.78 2.57
CA THR A 61 -5.64 3.93 3.76
C THR A 61 -6.93 3.12 3.81
N ALA A 62 -8.08 3.72 3.49
CA ALA A 62 -9.36 3.03 3.44
C ALA A 62 -9.40 1.91 2.37
N THR A 63 -8.65 2.05 1.28
CA THR A 63 -8.49 1.01 0.26
C THR A 63 -7.50 -0.10 0.62
N GLY A 64 -6.87 -0.05 1.80
CA GLY A 64 -5.92 -1.07 2.27
C GLY A 64 -4.45 -0.78 1.94
N CYS A 65 -4.09 0.49 1.71
CA CYS A 65 -2.69 0.88 1.59
C CYS A 65 -1.99 0.86 2.97
N ASP A 66 -0.88 0.14 3.09
CA ASP A 66 -0.10 0.06 4.34
C ASP A 66 0.85 1.25 4.51
N ILE A 67 1.42 1.75 3.41
CA ILE A 67 2.42 2.83 3.40
C ILE A 67 2.11 3.82 2.28
N VAL A 68 1.86 5.08 2.63
CA VAL A 68 1.64 6.17 1.67
C VAL A 68 2.89 7.04 1.56
N ARG A 69 3.36 7.28 0.33
CA ARG A 69 4.46 8.18 0.03
C ARG A 69 3.93 9.56 -0.38
N VAL A 70 4.59 10.61 0.08
CA VAL A 70 4.28 12.00 -0.28
C VAL A 70 5.54 12.64 -0.89
N ALA A 71 5.39 13.42 -1.96
CA ALA A 71 6.51 14.13 -2.57
C ALA A 71 6.97 15.29 -1.68
N VAL A 72 8.27 15.57 -1.61
CA VAL A 72 8.79 16.79 -0.93
C VAL A 72 9.79 17.47 -1.87
N PRO A 73 9.30 18.18 -2.91
CA PRO A 73 10.17 18.74 -3.95
C PRO A 73 10.80 20.10 -3.57
N SER A 74 10.17 20.84 -2.65
CA SER A 74 10.66 22.11 -2.10
C SER A 74 10.60 22.08 -0.58
N GLN A 75 11.18 23.11 0.06
CA GLN A 75 11.29 23.22 1.52
C GLN A 75 10.02 23.75 2.20
N ASP A 76 9.16 24.42 1.43
CA ASP A 76 7.90 25.03 1.89
C ASP A 76 6.92 24.00 2.47
#